data_AF-A0A3B8STC2-F1
#
_entry.id   AF-A0A3B8STC2-F1
#
_cell.length_a   1.000
_cell.length_b   1.000
_cell.length_c   1.000
_cell.angle_alpha   90.00
_cell.angle_beta   90.00
_cell.angle_gamma   90.00
#
_symmetry.space_group_name_H-M   'P 1'
#
loop_
_entity.id
_entity.type
_entity.pdbx_description
1 polymer ?
#
loop_
_entity_poly.entity_id
_entity_poly.type
_entity_poly.pdbx_seq_one_letter_code
_entity_poly.pdbx_strand_id
1 'polypeptide(L)' 'MGFKCGIVGLPNVGKSTLFNALTKAGIEAQNFPFCTIEPNAGVVPIPDPRQDQLAAIVKPERVVPTTMEFVDIA' A
#
# COMPACT_ATOMS: atom_id res chain seq x y z
N MET A 1 10.88 -5.52 10.37
CA MET A 1 11.52 -5.17 9.08
C MET A 1 10.86 -5.98 8.00
N GLY A 2 9.94 -5.37 7.25
CA GLY A 2 9.22 -6.02 6.15
C GLY A 2 9.87 -5.74 4.79
N PHE A 3 9.46 -6.49 3.77
CA PHE A 3 9.82 -6.24 2.39
C PHE A 3 9.04 -5.01 1.86
N LYS A 4 9.72 -4.16 1.08
CA LYS A 4 9.10 -3.02 0.40
C LYS A 4 8.94 -3.33 -1.09
N CYS A 5 7.81 -2.93 -1.66
CA CYS A 5 7.52 -3.07 -3.08
C CYS A 5 7.47 -1.67 -3.73
N GLY A 6 8.38 -1.41 -4.68
CA GLY A 6 8.41 -0.17 -5.44
C GLY A 6 7.51 -0.22 -6.67
N ILE A 7 6.65 0.77 -6.85
CA ILE A 7 5.89 0.97 -8.08
C ILE A 7 6.71 1.87 -9.00
N VAL A 8 7.07 1.37 -10.18
CA VAL A 8 7.88 2.07 -11.19
C VAL A 8 7.13 2.14 -12.52
N GLY A 9 7.32 3.21 -13.27
CA GLY A 9 6.68 3.38 -14.58
C GLY A 9 7.01 4.73 -15.20
N LEU A 10 6.71 4.86 -16.50
CA LEU A 10 6.88 6.12 -17.23
C LEU A 10 5.92 7.21 -16.71
N PRO A 11 6.19 8.50 -16.98
CA PRO A 11 5.26 9.57 -16.63
C PRO A 11 3.85 9.33 -17.18
N ASN A 12 2.82 9.69 -16.41
CA ASN A 12 1.41 9.64 -16.78
C ASN A 12 0.81 8.25 -17.10
N VAL A 13 1.46 7.14 -16.71
CA VAL A 13 0.92 5.77 -16.88
C VAL A 13 -0.09 5.35 -15.78
N GLY A 14 -0.50 6.27 -14.91
CA GLY A 14 -1.44 5.99 -13.82
C GLY A 14 -0.79 5.44 -12.53
N LYS A 15 0.53 5.58 -12.39
CA LYS A 15 1.29 5.14 -11.19
C LYS A 15 0.69 5.65 -9.88
N SER A 16 0.43 6.95 -9.78
CA SER A 16 -0.14 7.57 -8.57
C SER A 16 -1.61 7.18 -8.36
N THR A 17 -2.35 6.91 -9.44
CA THR A 17 -3.73 6.37 -9.35
C THR A 17 -3.74 4.97 -8.74
N LEU A 18 -2.83 4.09 -9.17
CA LEU A 18 -2.68 2.75 -8.59
C LEU A 18 -2.25 2.81 -7.12
N PHE A 19 -1.28 3.66 -6.81
CA PHE A 19 -0.81 3.85 -5.44
C PHE A 19 -1.95 4.30 -4.51
N ASN A 20 -2.73 5.30 -4.92
CA ASN A 20 -3.87 5.80 -4.16
C ASN A 20 -4.97 4.73 -4.00
N ALA A 21 -5.21 3.91 -5.02
CA ALA A 21 -6.17 2.81 -4.95
C ALA A 21 -5.73 1.73 -3.94
N LEU A 22 -4.44 1.38 -3.91
CA LEU A 22 -3.90 0.36 -3.02
C LEU A 22 -3.87 0.83 -1.56
N THR A 23 -3.47 2.08 -1.34
CA THR A 23 -3.24 2.61 0.01
C THR A 23 -4.47 3.27 0.61
N LYS A 24 -5.49 3.57 -0.21
CA LYS A 24 -6.58 4.53 0.11
C LYS A 24 -6.06 5.86 0.66
N ALA A 25 -4.77 6.14 0.47
CA ALA A 25 -4.17 7.39 0.86
C ALA A 25 -4.67 8.41 -0.15
N GLY A 26 -5.42 9.41 0.32
CA GLY A 26 -5.86 10.54 -0.48
C GLY A 26 -4.69 11.45 -0.84
N ILE A 27 -3.61 10.90 -1.42
CA ILE A 27 -2.44 11.69 -1.78
C ILE A 27 -2.83 12.53 -2.98
N GLU A 28 -2.82 13.85 -2.78
CA GLU A 28 -3.01 14.79 -3.86
C GLU A 28 -1.85 14.66 -4.84
N ALA A 29 -2.18 14.42 -6.11
CA ALA A 29 -1.21 14.40 -7.20
C ALA A 29 -0.72 15.83 -7.50
N GLN A 30 0.01 16.45 -6.58
CA GLN A 30 0.62 17.75 -6.78
C GLN A 30 2.11 17.60 -7.15
N ASN A 31 2.49 18.24 -8.25
CA ASN A 31 3.86 18.32 -8.73
C ASN A 31 4.63 19.38 -7.91
N PHE A 32 5.48 18.96 -6.97
CA PHE A 32 6.40 19.88 -6.28
C PHE A 32 7.85 19.66 -6.77
N PRO A 33 8.41 20.55 -7.60
CA PRO A 33 9.68 20.30 -8.28
C PRO A 33 10.96 20.49 -7.44
N PHE A 34 10.90 20.83 -6.15
CA PHE A 34 12.10 21.23 -5.39
C PHE A 34 12.16 20.83 -3.90
N CYS A 35 11.32 19.92 -3.42
CA CYS A 35 11.49 19.34 -2.08
C CYS A 35 12.06 17.93 -2.18
N THR A 36 12.90 17.51 -1.24
CA THR A 36 13.23 16.10 -1.05
C THR A 36 11.95 15.39 -0.60
N ILE A 37 11.14 14.94 -1.56
CA ILE A 37 9.89 14.23 -1.27
C ILE A 37 10.29 12.86 -0.76
N GLU A 38 10.07 12.58 0.53
CA GLU A 38 10.09 11.19 1.00
C GLU A 38 9.13 10.40 0.09
N PRO A 39 9.59 9.32 -0.55
CA PRO A 39 8.78 8.62 -1.54
C PRO A 39 7.48 8.18 -0.87
N ASN A 40 6.34 8.41 -1.55
CA ASN A 40 5.04 8.09 -0.96
C ASN A 40 5.03 6.62 -0.58
N ALA A 41 4.98 6.33 0.72
CA ALA A 41 4.98 4.98 1.26
C ALA A 41 3.64 4.71 1.93
N GLY A 42 3.05 3.55 1.64
CA GLY A 42 1.76 3.15 2.20
C GLY A 42 1.75 1.69 2.60
N VAL A 43 1.15 1.39 3.75
CA VAL A 43 1.03 0.03 4.29
C VAL A 43 -0.35 -0.50 3.92
N VAL A 44 -0.37 -1.63 3.21
CA VAL A 44 -1.60 -2.23 2.68
C VAL A 44 -1.76 -3.63 3.30
N PRO A 45 -2.92 -3.94 3.91
CA PRO A 45 -3.20 -5.29 4.40
C PRO A 45 -3.40 -6.23 3.21
N ILE A 46 -2.80 -7.42 3.29
CA ILE A 46 -2.93 -8.44 2.24
C ILE A 46 -4.17 -9.30 2.53
N PRO A 47 -5.12 -9.40 1.59
CA PRO A 47 -6.27 -10.26 1.76
C PRO A 47 -5.85 -11.74 1.76
N ASP A 48 -6.24 -12.49 2.77
CA ASP A 48 -6.00 -13.94 2.86
C ASP A 48 -7.29 -14.68 3.26
N PRO A 49 -8.00 -15.30 2.30
CA PRO A 49 -9.23 -16.03 2.59
C PRO A 49 -9.05 -17.18 3.60
N ARG A 50 -7.83 -17.71 3.74
CA ARG A 50 -7.54 -18.78 4.70
C ARG A 50 -7.53 -18.24 6.12
N GLN A 51 -7.02 -17.02 6.31
CA GLN A 51 -7.06 -16.35 7.60
C GLN A 51 -8.51 -16.10 8.02
N ASP A 52 -9.35 -15.68 7.10
CA ASP A 52 -10.79 -15.46 7.35
C ASP A 52 -11.51 -16.75 7.75
N GLN A 53 -11.21 -17.86 7.05
CA GLN A 53 -11.75 -19.18 7.39
C GLN A 53 -11.33 -19.62 8.81
N LEU A 54 -10.07 -19.43 9.18
CA LEU A 54 -9.59 -19.77 10.53
C LEU A 54 -10.23 -18.87 11.60
N ALA A 55 -10.41 -17.58 11.33
CA ALA A 55 -11.07 -16.65 12.22
C ALA A 55 -12.54 -17.05 12.48
N ALA A 56 -13.24 -17.58 11.47
CA ALA A 56 -14.60 -18.08 11.62
C ALA A 56 -14.70 -19.32 12.53
N ILE A 57 -13.68 -20.17 12.53
CA ILE A 57 -13.62 -21.39 13.36
C ILE A 57 -13.25 -21.04 14.81
N VAL A 58 -12.16 -20.28 14.99
CA VAL A 58 -11.53 -20.05 16.30
C VAL A 58 -12.16 -18.86 17.05
N LYS A 59 -12.81 -17.93 16.34
CA LYS A 59 -13.42 -16.70 16.89
C LYS A 59 -12.46 -15.93 17.82
N PRO A 60 -11.27 -15.53 17.32
CA PRO A 60 -10.31 -14.81 18.14
C PRO A 60 -10.82 -13.41 18.50
N GLU A 61 -10.30 -12.83 19.58
CA GLU A 61 -10.57 -11.44 19.97
C GLU A 61 -10.15 -10.43 18.88
N ARG A 62 -9.10 -10.75 18.12
CA ARG A 62 -8.58 -9.90 17.04
C ARG A 62 -8.03 -10.72 15.88
N VAL A 63 -8.30 -10.28 14.65
CA VAL A 63 -7.64 -10.76 13.43
C VAL A 63 -6.60 -9.73 13.00
N VAL A 64 -5.37 -10.19 12.75
CA VAL A 64 -4.24 -9.32 12.37
C VAL A 64 -3.74 -9.76 11.00
N PRO A 65 -4.09 -9.05 9.91
CA PRO A 65 -3.60 -9.40 8.59
C PRO A 65 -2.12 -9.11 8.46
N THR A 66 -1.45 -9.83 7.56
CA THR A 66 -0.11 -9.45 7.12
C THR A 66 -0.21 -8.17 6.28
N THR A 67 0.84 -7.35 6.33
CA THR A 67 0.87 -6.06 5.64
C THR A 67 2.07 -5.94 4.73
N MET A 68 1.91 -5.25 3.61
CA MET A 68 3.00 -4.93 2.68
C MET A 68 3.16 -3.43 2.53
N GLU A 69 4.41 -2.97 2.45
CA GLU A 69 4.74 -1.57 2.22
C GLU A 69 4.94 -1.33 0.72
N PHE A 70 4.11 -0.48 0.13
CA PHE A 70 4.26 -0.01 -1.24
C PHE A 70 4.90 1.36 -1.24
N VAL A 71 5.83 1.58 -2.17
CA VAL A 71 6.57 2.82 -2.33
C VAL A 71 6.37 3.33 -3.75
N ASP A 72 5.87 4.54 -3.92
CA ASP A 72 5.83 5.21 -5.22
C ASP A 72 7.22 5.76 -5.56
N ILE A 73 7.87 5.19 -6.57
CA ILE A 73 9.19 5.63 -7.03
C ILE A 73 8.98 6.58 -8.20
N ALA A 74 9.36 7.85 -7.99
CA ALA A 74 9.30 8.92 -8.98
C ALA A 74 10.43 8.80 -10.02
#